data_AF-A0A197JBU9-F1
#
_entry.id   AF-A0A197JBU9-F1
#
_cell.length_a   1.000
_cell.length_b   1.000
_cell.length_c   1.000
_cell.angle_alpha   90.00
_cell.angle_beta   90.00
_cell.angle_gamma   90.00
#
_symmetry.space_group_name_H-M   'P 1'
#
loop_
_entity.id
_entity.type
_entity.pdbx_description
1 polymer ?
#
loop_
_entity_poly.entity_id
_entity_poly.type
_entity_poly.pdbx_seq_one_letter_code
_entity_poly.pdbx_strand_id
1 'polypeptide(L)'
;HMTNTRITDPEILERRYPVILREFALRAGSGGEGLHPGGEGLVRDIEFLEPMEVSILSERRVFQPYGMAGGGPGASGKNLWTETIFRTVNLSGKNTAHVKAGDRLLICTPGGGAWG
;
A
#
# COMPACT_ATOMS: atom_id res chain seq x y z
N HIS A 1 -4.98 -16.86 9.60
CA HIS A 1 -3.55 -16.56 9.50
C HIS A 1 -3.34 -15.87 8.15
N MET A 2 -3.02 -14.58 8.13
CA MET A 2 -2.61 -13.88 6.90
C MET A 2 -1.09 -14.03 6.80
N THR A 3 -0.57 -14.61 5.72
CA THR A 3 0.88 -14.80 5.54
C THR A 3 1.39 -13.83 4.47
N ASN A 4 2.58 -13.27 4.69
CA ASN A 4 3.24 -12.36 3.74
C ASN A 4 3.43 -12.93 2.33
N THR A 5 3.32 -14.24 2.15
CA THR A 5 3.50 -14.95 0.86
C THR A 5 2.21 -15.23 0.10
N ARG A 6 1.04 -15.05 0.73
CA ARG A 6 -0.26 -15.27 0.07
C ARG A 6 -1.18 -14.09 0.35
N ILE A 7 -1.62 -13.44 -0.72
CA ILE A 7 -2.64 -12.41 -0.65
C ILE A 7 -3.90 -13.04 -0.05
N THR A 8 -4.43 -12.41 1.00
CA THR A 8 -5.68 -12.82 1.63
C THR A 8 -6.84 -12.34 0.78
N ASP A 9 -7.82 -13.21 0.55
CA ASP A 9 -9.01 -12.88 -0.23
C ASP A 9 -9.74 -11.66 0.39
N PRO A 10 -10.19 -10.70 -0.43
CA PRO A 10 -10.94 -9.54 0.04
C PRO A 10 -12.10 -9.90 0.95
N GLU A 11 -12.86 -10.96 0.63
CA GLU A 11 -14.03 -11.40 1.37
C GLU A 11 -13.66 -11.87 2.79
N ILE A 12 -12.48 -12.44 2.96
CA ILE A 12 -11.98 -12.85 4.28
C ILE A 12 -11.56 -11.64 5.11
N LEU A 13 -11.03 -10.58 4.48
CA LEU A 13 -10.71 -9.33 5.16
C LEU A 13 -11.99 -8.64 5.66
N GLU A 14 -12.95 -8.44 4.77
CA GLU A 14 -14.23 -7.76 5.06
C GLU A 14 -15.09 -8.53 6.06
N ARG A 15 -15.00 -9.86 6.08
CA ARG A 15 -15.70 -10.68 7.08
C ARG A 15 -15.06 -10.59 8.47
N ARG A 16 -13.74 -10.36 8.55
CA ARG A 16 -12.99 -10.37 9.81
C ARG A 16 -12.94 -9.01 10.50
N TYR A 17 -12.99 -7.94 9.72
CA TYR A 17 -12.88 -6.57 10.22
C TYR A 17 -14.00 -5.72 9.62
N PRO A 18 -14.52 -4.72 10.35
CA PRO A 18 -15.56 -3.84 9.83
C PRO A 18 -14.96 -2.84 8.83
N VAL A 19 -14.57 -3.35 7.65
CA VAL A 19 -13.93 -2.61 6.56
C VAL A 19 -14.48 -3.06 5.21
N ILE A 20 -14.34 -2.22 4.18
CA ILE A 20 -14.59 -2.56 2.76
C ILE A 20 -13.30 -2.33 1.98
N LEU A 21 -12.92 -3.29 1.13
CA LEU A 21 -11.82 -3.13 0.19
C LEU A 21 -12.35 -2.53 -1.13
N ARG A 22 -12.26 -1.20 -1.25
CA ARG A 22 -12.76 -0.44 -2.41
C ARG A 22 -11.94 -0.67 -3.68
N GLU A 23 -10.64 -0.85 -3.53
CA GLU A 23 -9.73 -1.09 -4.65
C GLU A 23 -8.70 -2.14 -4.25
N PHE A 24 -8.46 -3.08 -5.17
CA PHE A 24 -7.30 -3.96 -5.09
C PHE A 24 -6.74 -4.20 -6.50
N ALA A 25 -5.72 -3.42 -6.86
CA ALA A 25 -5.21 -3.36 -8.22
C ALA A 25 -3.68 -3.32 -8.27
N LEU A 26 -3.11 -3.58 -9.44
CA LEU A 26 -1.72 -3.27 -9.72
C LEU A 26 -1.51 -1.76 -9.72
N ARG A 27 -0.41 -1.32 -9.13
CA ARG A 27 -0.03 0.10 -9.08
C ARG A 27 0.76 0.45 -10.35
N ALA A 28 0.08 0.66 -11.46
CA ALA A 28 0.72 0.94 -12.74
C ALA A 28 1.80 2.05 -12.67
N GLY A 29 2.95 1.81 -13.31
CA GLY A 29 4.08 2.72 -13.36
C GLY A 29 4.88 2.82 -12.06
N SER A 30 4.73 1.86 -11.15
CA SER A 30 5.51 1.77 -9.91
C SER A 30 6.77 0.92 -10.04
N GLY A 31 6.83 0.02 -11.02
CA GLY A 31 8.05 -0.71 -11.38
C GLY A 31 9.12 0.21 -11.95
N GLY A 32 10.38 -0.08 -11.69
CA GLY A 32 11.50 0.60 -12.32
C GLY A 32 11.54 0.33 -13.82
N GLU A 33 12.11 1.27 -14.57
CA GLU A 33 12.30 1.15 -16.02
C GLU A 33 13.70 0.61 -16.34
N GLY A 34 13.81 -0.32 -17.30
CA GLY A 34 15.08 -0.90 -17.75
C GLY A 34 14.83 -2.00 -18.77
N LEU A 35 15.88 -2.68 -19.23
CA LEU A 35 15.76 -3.81 -20.17
C LEU A 35 14.84 -4.91 -19.63
N HIS A 36 14.92 -5.16 -18.32
CA HIS A 36 13.99 -5.98 -17.57
C HIS A 36 13.28 -5.11 -16.54
N PRO A 37 12.03 -4.71 -16.79
CA PRO A 37 11.31 -3.79 -15.93
C PRO A 37 11.09 -4.42 -14.54
N GLY A 38 11.08 -3.56 -13.53
CA GLY A 38 10.73 -3.97 -12.17
C GLY A 38 9.25 -4.33 -12.06
N GLY A 39 8.91 -5.25 -11.17
CA GLY A 39 7.51 -5.64 -10.93
C GLY A 39 6.69 -4.49 -10.36
N GLU A 40 5.41 -4.42 -10.76
CA GLU A 40 4.48 -3.44 -10.20
C GLU A 40 4.13 -3.76 -8.74
N GLY A 41 3.95 -2.70 -7.96
CA GLY A 41 3.33 -2.78 -6.65
C GLY A 41 1.81 -2.96 -6.73
N LEU A 42 1.15 -2.80 -5.60
CA LEU A 42 -0.28 -2.93 -5.43
C LEU A 42 -0.86 -1.63 -4.82
N VAL A 43 -2.08 -1.32 -5.22
CA VAL A 43 -2.95 -0.36 -4.56
C VAL A 43 -4.00 -1.14 -3.79
N ARG A 44 -4.15 -0.81 -2.50
CA ARG A 44 -5.27 -1.25 -1.66
C ARG A 44 -5.95 -0.03 -1.07
N ASP A 45 -7.23 0.13 -1.33
CA ASP A 45 -8.03 1.20 -0.75
C ASP A 45 -9.04 0.60 0.21
N ILE A 46 -8.85 0.87 1.49
CA ILE A 46 -9.63 0.28 2.58
C ILE A 46 -10.47 1.37 3.21
N GLU A 47 -11.79 1.19 3.21
CA GLU A 47 -12.74 2.04 3.94
C GLU A 47 -13.10 1.41 5.28
N PHE A 48 -13.08 2.21 6.35
CA PHE A 48 -13.46 1.75 7.68
C PHE A 48 -14.96 1.99 7.92
N LEU A 49 -15.66 0.98 8.44
CA LEU A 49 -17.09 1.06 8.73
C LEU A 49 -17.39 1.47 10.17
N GLU A 50 -16.41 1.32 11.07
CA GLU A 50 -16.55 1.61 12.49
C GLU A 50 -15.24 2.24 13.03
N PRO A 51 -15.30 3.01 14.14
CA PRO A 51 -14.10 3.52 14.78
C PRO A 51 -13.16 2.40 15.24
N MET A 52 -11.88 2.47 14.88
CA MET A 52 -10.88 1.47 15.29
C MET A 52 -9.47 2.03 15.32
N GLU A 53 -8.54 1.27 15.92
CA GLU A 53 -7.11 1.55 15.84
C GLU A 53 -6.47 0.74 14.71
N VAL A 54 -5.68 1.40 13.88
CA VAL A 54 -4.93 0.77 12.78
C VAL A 54 -3.46 1.02 12.98
N SER A 55 -2.69 -0.06 12.99
CA SER A 55 -1.23 -0.01 13.04
C SER A 55 -0.62 -0.44 11.71
N ILE A 56 0.26 0.39 11.18
CA ILE A 56 0.98 0.18 9.93
C ILE A 56 2.41 -0.20 10.24
N LEU A 57 2.85 -1.33 9.68
CA LEU A 57 4.23 -1.81 9.73
C LEU A 57 4.67 -2.10 8.31
N SER A 58 5.38 -1.14 7.71
CA SER A 58 5.78 -1.22 6.30
C SER A 58 7.15 -0.60 6.07
N GLU A 59 7.91 -1.18 5.14
CA GLU A 59 9.25 -0.75 4.77
C GLU A 59 9.28 -0.12 3.37
N ARG A 60 10.47 0.32 2.90
CA ARG A 60 10.65 0.91 1.56
C ARG A 60 9.70 2.08 1.27
N ARG A 61 9.48 2.93 2.28
CA ARG A 61 8.67 4.16 2.20
C ARG A 61 9.51 5.43 2.04
N VAL A 62 10.78 5.37 2.42
CA VAL A 62 11.76 6.47 2.29
C VAL A 62 12.73 6.18 1.15
N PHE A 63 13.37 5.01 1.19
CA PHE A 63 14.31 4.57 0.14
C PHE A 63 13.60 3.74 -0.92
N GLN A 64 13.78 4.16 -2.18
CA GLN A 64 13.30 3.43 -3.35
C GLN A 64 14.00 2.08 -3.49
N PRO A 65 13.31 1.04 -3.98
CA PRO A 65 13.96 -0.16 -4.46
C PRO A 65 14.90 0.17 -5.61
N TYR A 66 16.19 -0.14 -5.46
CA TYR A 66 17.22 0.21 -6.43
C TYR A 66 17.10 -0.64 -7.68
N GLY A 67 17.39 -0.06 -8.84
CA GLY A 67 17.67 -0.82 -10.05
C GLY A 67 19.13 -1.24 -10.14
N MET A 68 19.45 -2.10 -11.11
CA MET A 68 20.78 -2.68 -11.28
C MET A 68 21.23 -2.59 -12.75
N ALA A 69 22.54 -2.52 -12.95
CA ALA A 69 23.19 -2.60 -14.26
C ALA A 69 22.69 -1.58 -15.31
N GLY A 70 22.20 -0.41 -14.88
CA GLY A 70 21.62 0.62 -15.76
C GLY A 70 20.11 0.79 -15.60
N GLY A 71 19.43 -0.20 -15.01
CA GLY A 71 18.00 -0.14 -14.70
C GLY A 71 17.66 0.91 -13.62
N GLY A 72 16.53 1.57 -13.80
CA GLY A 72 15.98 2.59 -12.92
C GLY A 72 15.34 2.03 -11.64
N PRO A 73 15.17 2.88 -10.61
CA PRO A 73 14.57 2.50 -9.34
C PRO A 73 13.05 2.30 -9.46
N GLY A 74 12.50 1.43 -8.62
CA GLY A 74 11.07 1.32 -8.40
C GLY A 74 10.53 2.45 -7.51
N ALA A 75 9.24 2.74 -7.63
CA ALA A 75 8.59 3.74 -6.80
C ALA A 75 8.53 3.31 -5.33
N SER A 76 8.80 4.24 -4.41
CA SER A 76 8.59 4.04 -2.98
C SER A 76 7.11 3.75 -2.67
N GLY A 77 6.86 2.94 -1.64
CA GLY A 77 5.51 2.76 -1.13
C GLY A 77 4.96 4.03 -0.47
N LYS A 78 3.65 4.12 -0.30
CA LYS A 78 2.96 5.21 0.39
C LYS A 78 1.80 4.64 1.20
N ASN A 79 1.51 5.23 2.36
CA ASN A 79 0.30 4.93 3.12
C ASN A 79 -0.40 6.26 3.36
N LEU A 80 -1.54 6.48 2.72
CA LEU A 80 -2.30 7.72 2.80
C LEU A 80 -3.61 7.45 3.53
N TRP A 81 -3.81 8.12 4.65
CA TRP A 81 -5.07 8.11 5.37
C TRP A 81 -5.85 9.37 5.05
N THR A 82 -7.04 9.21 4.49
CA THR A 82 -7.98 10.29 4.21
C THR A 82 -9.09 10.24 5.23
N GLU A 83 -9.13 11.26 6.10
CA GLU A 83 -10.25 11.50 6.98
C GLU A 83 -11.47 11.93 6.15
N THR A 84 -12.68 11.53 6.56
CA THR A 84 -13.95 11.82 5.89
C THR A 84 -14.14 13.31 5.54
N ILE A 85 -13.47 14.22 6.26
CA ILE A 85 -13.54 15.69 6.10
C ILE A 85 -12.41 16.21 5.17
N PHE A 86 -12.00 15.42 4.17
CA PHE A 86 -11.03 15.75 3.10
C PHE A 86 -9.58 16.02 3.51
N ARG A 87 -9.18 15.69 4.75
CA ARG A 87 -7.76 15.76 5.14
C ARG A 87 -7.08 14.45 4.77
N THR A 88 -6.02 14.52 3.95
CA THR A 88 -5.16 13.37 3.66
C THR A 88 -3.81 13.49 4.37
N VAL A 89 -3.45 12.48 5.15
CA VAL A 89 -2.23 12.39 5.93
C VAL A 89 -1.39 11.21 5.44
N ASN A 90 -0.10 11.43 5.19
CA ASN A 90 0.83 10.34 4.92
C ASN A 90 1.28 9.71 6.25
N LEU A 91 0.90 8.46 6.48
CA LEU A 91 1.21 7.74 7.72
C LEU A 91 2.64 7.18 7.77
N SER A 92 3.47 7.38 6.74
CA SER A 92 4.85 6.88 6.67
C SER A 92 4.94 5.34 6.82
N GLY A 93 6.11 4.80 7.18
CA GLY A 93 6.37 3.36 7.24
C GLY A 93 5.83 2.68 8.50
N LYS A 94 5.90 3.34 9.65
CA LYS A 94 5.54 2.79 10.95
C LYS A 94 4.73 3.83 11.71
N ASN A 95 3.44 3.56 11.89
CA ASN A 95 2.55 4.51 12.57
C ASN A 95 1.28 3.81 13.05
N THR A 96 0.63 4.41 14.04
CA THR A 96 -0.66 3.99 14.57
C THR A 96 -1.62 5.16 14.47
N ALA A 97 -2.81 4.92 13.93
CA ALA A 97 -3.85 5.93 13.73
C ALA A 97 -5.19 5.44 14.27
N HIS A 98 -5.94 6.36 14.86
CA HIS A 98 -7.33 6.13 15.25
C HIS A 98 -8.23 6.61 14.12
N VAL A 99 -8.89 5.67 13.44
CA VAL A 99 -9.74 5.94 12.29
C VAL A 99 -11.21 5.98 12.71
N LYS A 100 -12.03 6.70 11.96
CA LYS A 100 -13.48 6.78 12.14
C LYS A 100 -14.19 6.04 11.00
N ALA A 101 -15.48 5.75 11.22
CA ALA A 101 -16.34 5.28 10.14
C ALA A 101 -16.34 6.27 8.96
N GLY A 102 -16.17 5.77 7.74
CA GLY A 102 -16.05 6.55 6.51
C GLY A 102 -14.63 6.97 6.13
N ASP A 103 -13.65 6.86 7.05
CA ASP A 103 -12.27 7.15 6.72
C ASP A 103 -11.69 6.11 5.75
N ARG A 104 -10.70 6.51 4.95
CA ARG A 104 -10.05 5.66 3.95
C ARG A 104 -8.57 5.54 4.18
N LEU A 105 -8.02 4.34 4.09
CA LEU A 105 -6.58 4.07 4.08
C LEU A 105 -6.17 3.51 2.71
N LEU A 106 -5.45 4.32 1.95
CA LEU A 106 -4.82 3.94 0.71
C LEU A 106 -3.40 3.44 0.97
N ILE A 107 -3.18 2.15 0.72
CA ILE A 107 -1.88 1.49 0.83
C ILE A 107 -1.33 1.28 -0.58
N CYS A 108 -0.27 1.99 -0.92
CA CYS A 108 0.51 1.79 -2.12
C CYS A 108 1.79 1.03 -1.77
N THR A 109 1.91 -0.22 -2.19
CA THR A 109 3.17 -0.96 -1.99
C THR A 109 4.27 -0.42 -2.91
N PRO A 110 5.55 -0.59 -2.56
CA PRO A 110 6.64 -0.27 -3.48
C PRO A 110 6.59 -1.17 -4.71
N GLY A 111 7.08 -0.65 -5.84
CA GLY A 111 7.41 -1.49 -7.01
C GLY A 111 8.85 -2.00 -6.94
N GLY A 112 9.22 -2.94 -7.80
CA GLY A 112 10.59 -3.45 -7.91
C GLY A 112 11.51 -2.50 -8.69
N GLY A 113 12.81 -2.55 -8.43
CA GLY A 113 13.79 -1.91 -9.32
C GLY A 113 14.03 -2.75 -10.57
N ALA A 114 14.38 -2.09 -11.68
CA ALA A 114 14.65 -2.76 -12.96
C ALA A 114 16.10 -3.23 -13.08
N TRP A 115 16.36 -4.04 -14.11
CA TRP A 115 17.70 -4.42 -14.52
C TRP A 115 17.98 -3.98 -15.97
N GLY A 116 19.22 -3.56 -16.22
CA GLY A 116 19.73 -3.24 -17.56
C GLY A 116 19.40 -1.83 -18.00
#